data_AF-A0A4U8YZ18-F1
#
_entry.id   AF-A0A4U8YZ18-F1
#
_cell.length_a   1.000
_cell.length_b   1.000
_cell.length_c   1.000
_cell.angle_alpha   90.00
_cell.angle_beta   90.00
_cell.angle_gamma   90.00
#
_symmetry.space_group_name_H-M   'P 1'
#
loop_
_entity.id
_entity.type
_entity.pdbx_description
1 polymer ?
#
loop_
_entity_poly.entity_id
_entity_poly.type
_entity_poly.pdbx_seq_one_letter_code
_entity_poly.pdbx_strand_id
1 'polypeptide(L)'
;MRKNVGANEPFHESIRLSLAAVGVGLTTTLVVIYVACALVALLLPGLQASHAWLGLFTAAPLLSAAGLVEGILSNVAFAWLAAAVFVPVFNAVSWRCA
;
A
#
# COMPACT_ATOMS: atom_id res chain seq x y z
N MET A 1 -50.66 -24.53 5.59
CA MET A 1 -49.77 -24.67 6.77
C MET A 1 -48.33 -24.38 6.35
N ARG A 2 -47.70 -23.38 7.00
CA ARG A 2 -46.28 -22.96 7.06
C ARG A 2 -45.42 -22.86 5.78
N LYS A 3 -44.99 -21.64 5.47
CA LYS A 3 -43.79 -21.30 4.68
C LYS A 3 -42.53 -21.74 5.46
N ASN A 4 -41.65 -22.51 4.83
CA ASN A 4 -40.28 -22.74 5.34
C ASN A 4 -39.35 -21.68 4.75
N VAL A 5 -39.34 -20.52 5.41
CA VAL A 5 -38.26 -19.53 5.28
C VAL A 5 -37.16 -19.97 6.25
N GLY A 6 -36.12 -20.63 5.76
CA GLY A 6 -34.82 -20.70 6.42
C GLY A 6 -33.96 -19.59 5.81
N ALA A 7 -34.08 -18.38 6.33
CA ALA A 7 -33.03 -17.74 7.11
C ALA A 7 -31.77 -17.50 6.27
N ASN A 8 -31.78 -16.35 5.60
CA ASN A 8 -30.58 -15.69 5.11
C ASN A 8 -29.75 -15.31 6.33
N GLU A 9 -28.96 -16.25 6.86
CA GLU A 9 -27.98 -15.96 7.90
C GLU A 9 -27.03 -14.90 7.31
N PRO A 10 -26.97 -13.67 7.86
CA PRO A 10 -25.95 -12.74 7.43
C PRO A 10 -24.62 -13.40 7.78
N PHE A 11 -23.81 -13.71 6.78
CA PHE A 11 -22.41 -14.02 7.02
C PHE A 11 -21.84 -12.80 7.75
N HIS A 12 -21.70 -12.89 9.07
CA HIS A 12 -20.85 -11.99 9.83
C HIS A 12 -19.43 -12.36 9.43
N GLU A 13 -19.05 -11.96 8.21
CA GLU A 13 -17.66 -11.95 7.78
C GLU A 13 -16.96 -11.06 8.79
N SER A 14 -16.22 -11.68 9.70
CA SER A 14 -15.31 -10.94 10.55
C SER A 14 -14.40 -10.21 9.57
N ILE A 15 -14.52 -8.89 9.44
CA ILE A 15 -13.72 -8.13 8.47
C ILE A 15 -12.27 -8.16 8.98
N ARG A 16 -11.54 -9.20 8.59
CA ARG A 16 -10.11 -9.36 8.84
C ARG A 16 -9.40 -8.76 7.64
N LEU A 17 -8.43 -7.89 7.89
CA LEU A 17 -7.58 -7.44 6.80
C LEU A 17 -6.78 -8.63 6.25
N SER A 18 -6.90 -8.85 4.95
CA SER A 18 -6.07 -9.81 4.22
C SER A 18 -4.70 -9.19 3.95
N LEU A 19 -3.63 -9.89 4.36
CA LEU A 19 -2.25 -9.46 4.12
C LEU A 19 -1.98 -9.23 2.63
N ALA A 20 -2.47 -10.13 1.78
CA ALA A 20 -2.28 -10.03 0.34
C ALA A 20 -3.00 -8.81 -0.26
N ALA A 21 -4.26 -8.57 0.15
CA ALA A 21 -5.03 -7.44 -0.34
C ALA A 21 -4.38 -6.10 0.07
N VAL A 22 -3.94 -5.99 1.33
CA VAL A 22 -3.25 -4.79 1.83
C VAL A 22 -1.87 -4.62 1.18
N GLY A 23 -1.09 -5.69 1.04
CA GLY A 23 0.24 -5.64 0.42
C GLY A 23 0.19 -5.19 -1.04
N VAL A 24 -0.75 -5.73 -1.83
CA VAL A 24 -0.96 -5.31 -3.23
C VAL A 24 -1.49 -3.89 -3.32
N GLY A 25 -2.44 -3.51 -2.46
CA GLY A 25 -2.99 -2.16 -2.42
C GLY A 25 -1.93 -1.11 -2.06
N LEU A 26 -1.10 -1.38 -1.05
CA LEU A 26 0.01 -0.51 -0.66
C LEU A 26 1.08 -0.44 -1.74
N THR A 27 1.42 -1.57 -2.37
CA THR A 27 2.37 -1.59 -3.49
C THR A 27 1.89 -0.69 -4.61
N THR A 28 0.64 -0.86 -5.03
CA THR A 28 0.03 -0.06 -6.10
C THR A 28 0.06 1.42 -5.74
N THR A 29 -0.35 1.76 -4.52
CA THR A 29 -0.39 3.15 -4.03
C THR A 29 0.99 3.79 -4.03
N LEU A 30 1.98 3.12 -3.43
CA LEU A 30 3.34 3.65 -3.29
C LEU A 30 4.07 3.78 -4.63
N VAL A 31 3.94 2.79 -5.52
CA VAL A 31 4.53 2.85 -6.86
C VAL A 31 3.91 4.00 -7.67
N VAL A 32 2.58 4.16 -7.63
CA VAL A 32 1.90 5.27 -8.34
C VAL A 32 2.34 6.62 -7.80
N ILE A 33 2.42 6.79 -6.48
CA ILE A 33 2.92 8.03 -5.85
C ILE A 33 4.36 8.29 -6.26
N TYR A 34 5.22 7.28 -6.22
CA TYR A 34 6.63 7.40 -6.62
C TYR A 34 6.77 7.88 -8.07
N VAL A 35 6.04 7.27 -9.01
CA VAL A 35 6.03 7.70 -10.42
C VAL A 35 5.48 9.11 -10.58
N ALA A 36 4.41 9.47 -9.85
CA ALA A 36 3.88 10.83 -9.85
C ALA A 36 4.93 11.85 -9.33
N CYS A 37 5.67 11.52 -8.28
CA CYS A 37 6.77 12.35 -7.78
C CYS A 37 7.90 12.49 -8.81
N ALA A 38 8.23 11.43 -9.56
CA ALA A 38 9.19 11.50 -10.65
C ALA A 38 8.74 12.47 -11.75
N LEU A 39 7.47 12.41 -12.15
CA LEU A 39 6.89 13.34 -13.13
C LEU A 39 6.90 14.78 -12.61
N VAL A 40 6.54 15.01 -11.35
CA VAL A 40 6.57 16.35 -10.74
C VAL A 40 7.99 16.88 -10.66
N ALA A 41 8.98 16.06 -10.30
CA ALA A 41 10.38 16.48 -10.28
C ALA A 41 10.90 16.91 -11.66
N LEU A 42 10.39 16.30 -12.74
CA LEU A 42 10.69 16.71 -14.12
C LEU A 42 10.03 18.03 -14.52
N LEU A 43 8.77 18.24 -14.13
CA LEU A 43 7.99 19.41 -14.54
C LEU A 43 8.23 20.64 -13.64
N LEU A 44 8.53 20.42 -12.37
CA LEU A 44 8.64 21.43 -11.31
C LEU A 44 9.89 21.15 -10.45
N PRO A 45 11.10 21.44 -10.97
CA PRO A 45 12.36 21.09 -10.31
C PRO A 45 12.57 21.77 -8.94
N GLY A 46 11.82 22.84 -8.65
CA GLY A 46 11.89 23.55 -7.36
C GLY A 46 11.17 22.83 -6.21
N LEU A 47 10.32 21.83 -6.48
CA LEU A 47 9.59 21.10 -5.44
C LEU A 47 10.50 20.07 -4.76
N GLN A 48 11.09 20.49 -3.65
CA GLN A 48 11.97 19.66 -2.82
C GLN A 48 11.28 18.42 -2.27
N ALA A 49 9.97 18.49 -2.01
CA ALA A 49 9.20 17.36 -1.51
C ALA A 49 9.24 16.16 -2.46
N SER A 50 9.12 16.38 -3.77
CA SER A 50 9.19 15.32 -4.77
C SER A 50 10.59 14.69 -4.83
N HIS A 51 11.64 15.50 -4.75
CA HIS A 51 13.02 15.02 -4.76
C HIS A 51 13.37 14.23 -3.49
N ALA A 52 12.94 14.71 -2.33
CA ALA A 52 13.11 14.02 -1.06
C ALA A 52 12.36 12.68 -1.04
N TRP A 53 11.15 12.64 -1.60
CA TRP A 53 10.38 11.40 -1.73
C TRP A 53 11.09 10.39 -2.63
N LEU A 54 11.60 10.81 -3.79
CA LEU A 54 12.34 9.94 -4.69
C LEU A 54 13.62 9.40 -4.03
N GLY A 55 14.39 10.28 -3.39
CA GLY A 55 15.65 9.93 -2.73
C GLY A 55 15.51 8.98 -1.53
N LEU A 56 14.30 8.81 -1.00
CA LEU A 56 14.04 7.83 0.06
C LEU A 56 14.10 6.38 -0.45
N PHE A 57 13.81 6.16 -1.74
CA PHE A 57 13.62 4.81 -2.30
C PHE A 57 14.69 4.37 -3.30
N THR A 58 15.64 5.24 -3.65
CA THR A 58 16.74 4.91 -4.57
C THR A 58 18.04 5.57 -4.13
N ALA A 59 19.15 4.83 -4.20
CA ALA A 59 20.50 5.38 -4.06
C ALA A 59 21.12 5.79 -5.40
N ALA A 60 20.61 5.24 -6.51
CA ALA A 60 21.00 5.67 -7.86
C ALA A 60 20.58 7.14 -8.16
N PRO A 61 21.21 7.80 -9.14
CA PRO A 61 20.86 9.16 -9.53
C PRO A 61 19.37 9.34 -9.80
N LEU A 62 18.79 10.40 -9.25
CA LEU A 62 17.37 10.71 -9.40
C LEU A 62 17.00 10.82 -10.88
N LEU A 63 15.81 10.34 -11.23
CA LEU A 63 15.25 10.36 -12.60
C LEU A 63 16.04 9.54 -13.65
N SER A 64 17.09 8.82 -13.24
CA SER A 64 17.74 7.84 -14.11
C SER A 64 16.90 6.57 -14.25
N ALA A 65 17.09 5.82 -15.34
CA ALA A 65 16.42 4.53 -15.53
C ALA A 65 16.73 3.54 -14.38
N ALA A 66 17.98 3.53 -13.91
CA ALA A 66 18.38 2.71 -12.77
C ALA A 66 17.64 3.14 -11.48
N GLY A 67 17.57 4.45 -11.22
CA GLY A 67 16.88 4.97 -10.04
C GLY A 67 15.37 4.74 -10.05
N LEU A 68 14.73 4.78 -11.22
CA LEU A 68 13.32 4.42 -11.34
C LEU A 68 13.08 2.93 -11.05
N VAL A 69 13.91 2.04 -11.58
CA VAL A 69 13.79 0.60 -11.32
C VAL A 69 14.06 0.29 -9.84
N GLU A 70 15.13 0.82 -9.27
CA GLU A 70 15.46 0.67 -7.85
C GLU A 70 14.35 1.21 -6.97
N GLY A 71 13.85 2.41 -7.26
CA GLY A 71 12.75 3.04 -6.55
C GLY A 71 11.46 2.22 -6.55
N ILE A 72 11.07 1.66 -7.70
CA ILE A 72 9.89 0.79 -7.80
C ILE A 72 10.08 -0.47 -6.95
N LEU A 73 11.22 -1.15 -7.06
CA LEU A 73 11.50 -2.36 -6.29
C LEU A 73 11.52 -2.09 -4.79
N SER A 74 12.15 -0.99 -4.36
CA SER A 74 12.14 -0.54 -2.98
C SER A 74 10.72 -0.27 -2.48
N ASN A 75 9.88 0.42 -3.26
CA ASN A 75 8.48 0.69 -2.88
C ASN A 75 7.67 -0.61 -2.71
N VAL A 76 7.86 -1.61 -3.58
CA VAL A 76 7.26 -2.94 -3.42
C VAL A 76 7.71 -3.56 -2.09
N ALA A 77 9.02 -3.57 -1.80
CA ALA A 77 9.55 -4.14 -0.57
C ALA A 77 9.00 -3.44 0.69
N PHE A 78 9.00 -2.11 0.71
CA PHE A 78 8.48 -1.31 1.84
C PHE A 78 6.96 -1.44 1.98
N ALA A 79 6.20 -1.57 0.89
CA ALA A 79 4.76 -1.85 0.95
C ALA A 79 4.46 -3.18 1.65
N TRP A 80 5.20 -4.23 1.31
CA TRP A 80 5.03 -5.54 1.94
C TRP A 80 5.52 -5.57 3.38
N LEU A 81 6.61 -4.86 3.70
CA LEU A 81 7.04 -4.66 5.08
C LEU A 81 5.96 -3.95 5.90
N ALA A 82 5.39 -2.86 5.38
CA ALA A 82 4.32 -2.13 6.02
C ALA A 82 3.07 -3.00 6.19
N ALA A 83 2.67 -3.78 5.18
CA ALA A 83 1.55 -4.70 5.26
C ALA A 83 1.78 -5.79 6.32
N ALA A 84 2.97 -6.39 6.35
CA ALA A 84 3.35 -7.44 7.29
C ALA A 84 3.29 -6.96 8.75
N VAL A 85 3.55 -5.68 9.01
CA VAL A 85 3.42 -5.08 10.35
C VAL A 85 2.00 -4.63 10.63
N PHE A 86 1.39 -3.88 9.71
CA PHE A 86 0.09 -3.23 9.91
C PHE A 86 -1.06 -4.23 10.07
N VAL A 87 -1.11 -5.26 9.21
CA VAL A 87 -2.22 -6.22 9.19
C VAL A 87 -2.36 -7.00 10.49
N PRO A 88 -1.31 -7.64 11.06
CA PRO A 88 -1.47 -8.34 12.33
C PRO A 88 -1.80 -7.39 13.48
N VAL A 89 -1.23 -6.17 13.51
CA VAL A 89 -1.53 -5.16 14.53
C VAL A 89 -2.99 -4.74 14.46
N PHE A 90 -3.48 -4.35 13.29
CA PHE A 90 -4.87 -3.96 13.07
C PHE A 90 -5.83 -5.09 13.44
N ASN A 91 -5.54 -6.31 12.98
CA ASN A 91 -6.33 -7.49 13.27
C ASN A 91 -6.31 -7.83 14.78
N ALA A 92 -5.20 -7.60 15.50
CA ALA A 92 -5.10 -7.84 16.93
C ALA A 92 -5.86 -6.81 17.77
N VAL A 93 -5.82 -5.53 17.38
CA VAL A 93 -6.53 -4.45 18.07
C VAL A 93 -8.04 -4.56 17.82
N SER A 94 -8.46 -4.82 16.59
CA SER A 94 -9.89 -4.92 16.23
C SER A 94 -10.63 -6.04 16.98
N TRP A 95 -9.98 -7.19 17.25
CA TRP A 95 -10.58 -8.22 18.10
C TRP A 95 -10.87 -7.77 19.53
N ARG A 96 -10.07 -6.86 20.08
CA ARG A 96 -10.19 -6.43 21.49
C ARG A 96 -11.30 -5.40 21.68
N CYS A 97 -11.85 -4.87 20.59
CA CYS A 97 -12.90 -3.86 20.57
C CYS A 97 -14.23 -4.40 20.01
N ALA A 98 -14.28 -5.67 19.62
CA ALA A 98 -15.48 -6.40 19.19
C ALA A 98 -16.00 -7.26 20.33
#